data_AF-A0A2G9T3V2-F1
#
_entry.id   AF-A0A2G9T3V2-F1
#
_cell.length_a   1.000
_cell.length_b   1.000
_cell.length_c   1.000
_cell.angle_alpha   90.00
_cell.angle_beta   90.00
_cell.angle_gamma   90.00
#
_symmetry.space_group_name_H-M   'P 1'
#
loop_
_entity.id
_entity.type
_entity.pdbx_description
1 polymer ?
#
loop_
_entity_poly.entity_id
_entity_poly.type
_entity_poly.pdbx_seq_one_letter_code
_entity_poly.pdbx_strand_id
1 'polypeptide(L)'
;MFDNLAFIQMNAGEMDEDWTEKYDVVTIFDACHDQMRPDLCLKEIYRVLKREGVFGMLEVKGTSNVFTDLKELGIRAATPYSCSVFHCLPVGSNSPGGFMSNL
;
A
#
# COMPACT_ATOMS: atom_id res chain seq x y z
N MET A 1 19.59 19.43 -11.38
CA MET A 1 18.13 19.40 -11.11
C MET A 1 17.49 18.83 -12.36
N PHE A 2 16.68 17.80 -12.23
CA PHE A 2 15.99 17.18 -13.36
C PHE A 2 14.75 18.02 -13.70
N ASP A 3 14.48 18.24 -14.99
CA ASP A 3 13.30 18.97 -15.49
C ASP A 3 12.07 18.06 -15.68
N ASN A 4 12.27 16.75 -15.59
CA ASN A 4 11.26 15.71 -15.75
C ASN A 4 10.91 14.98 -14.43
N LEU A 5 11.24 15.57 -13.28
CA LEU A 5 11.02 14.96 -11.96
C LEU A 5 10.40 15.98 -11.00
N ALA A 6 9.31 15.57 -10.35
CA ALA A 6 8.67 16.31 -9.27
C ALA A 6 8.44 15.38 -8.07
N PHE A 7 8.58 15.93 -6.86
CA PHE A 7 8.19 15.28 -5.61
C PHE A 7 7.03 16.06 -5.01
N ILE A 8 5.96 15.36 -4.68
CA ILE A 8 4.70 15.95 -4.22
C ILE A 8 4.29 15.20 -2.95
N GLN A 9 4.03 15.95 -1.88
CA GLN A 9 3.50 15.40 -0.64
C GLN A 9 1.97 15.38 -0.74
N MET A 10 1.38 14.20 -0.55
CA MET A 10 -0.07 14.02 -0.68
C MET A 10 -0.55 12.79 0.08
N ASN A 11 -1.84 12.77 0.43
CA ASN A 11 -2.51 11.59 0.94
C ASN A 11 -2.78 10.63 -0.23
N ALA A 12 -2.29 9.39 -0.18
CA ALA A 12 -2.49 8.43 -1.27
C ALA A 12 -3.96 8.03 -1.47
N GLY A 13 -4.82 8.23 -0.46
CA GLY A 13 -6.28 8.04 -0.57
C GLY A 13 -7.06 9.27 -1.02
N GLU A 14 -6.38 10.39 -1.30
CA GLU A 14 -6.95 11.67 -1.72
C GLU A 14 -5.90 12.42 -2.57
N MET A 15 -5.76 12.00 -3.83
CA MET A 15 -4.84 12.62 -4.78
C MET A 15 -5.50 13.84 -5.45
N ASP A 16 -4.69 14.69 -6.06
CA ASP A 16 -5.12 15.90 -6.78
C ASP A 16 -6.23 15.58 -7.82
N GLU A 17 -7.28 16.38 -7.83
CA GLU A 17 -8.45 16.20 -8.69
C GLU A 17 -8.08 16.28 -10.19
N ASP A 18 -7.08 17.13 -10.51
CA ASP A 18 -6.56 17.33 -11.88
C ASP A 18 -5.76 16.14 -12.41
N TRP A 19 -5.63 15.06 -11.63
CA TRP A 19 -4.87 13.86 -12.00
C TRP A 19 -5.72 12.79 -12.66
N THR A 20 -7.03 13.00 -12.80
CA THR A 20 -7.93 12.07 -13.47
C THR A 20 -7.44 11.76 -14.88
N GLU A 21 -7.27 10.47 -15.20
CA GLU A 21 -6.74 9.99 -16.49
C GLU A 21 -5.43 10.69 -16.92
N LYS A 22 -4.51 10.97 -15.99
CA LYS A 22 -3.28 11.73 -16.27
C LYS A 22 -2.06 10.87 -16.53
N TYR A 23 -1.99 9.69 -15.91
CA TYR A 23 -0.80 8.85 -15.93
C TYR A 23 -1.00 7.60 -16.79
N ASP A 24 0.00 7.31 -17.64
CA ASP A 24 0.06 6.08 -18.42
C ASP A 24 0.53 4.88 -17.57
N VAL A 25 1.36 5.16 -16.55
CA VAL A 25 1.90 4.16 -15.62
C VAL A 25 1.83 4.71 -14.20
N VAL A 26 1.30 3.92 -13.29
CA VAL A 26 1.33 4.18 -11.85
C VAL A 26 1.98 2.99 -11.17
N THR A 27 2.86 3.26 -10.21
CA THR A 27 3.54 2.22 -9.45
C THR A 27 3.45 2.48 -7.95
N ILE A 28 3.30 1.41 -7.18
CA ILE A 28 3.39 1.42 -5.73
C ILE A 28 4.34 0.30 -5.30
N PHE A 29 5.31 0.65 -4.45
CA PHE A 29 6.34 -0.27 -3.98
C PHE A 29 6.28 -0.35 -2.45
N ASP A 30 5.89 -1.52 -1.95
CA ASP A 30 5.90 -1.89 -0.52
C ASP A 30 5.21 -0.86 0.37
N ALA A 31 4.02 -0.40 -0.04
CA ALA A 31 3.34 0.73 0.59
C ALA A 31 1.82 0.62 0.65
N CYS A 32 1.20 -0.28 -0.12
CA CYS A 32 -0.26 -0.45 -0.13
C CYS A 32 -0.73 -1.08 1.18
N HIS A 33 -0.01 -2.10 1.68
CA HIS A 33 -0.40 -2.85 2.87
C HIS A 33 -0.33 -2.03 4.17
N ASP A 34 0.42 -0.92 4.16
CA ASP A 34 0.56 0.02 5.28
C ASP A 34 -0.49 1.14 5.25
N GLN A 35 -1.29 1.26 4.19
CA GLN A 35 -2.35 2.26 4.13
C GLN A 35 -3.45 1.95 5.15
N MET A 36 -3.95 2.97 5.85
CA MET A 36 -5.14 2.84 6.70
C MET A 36 -6.40 2.49 5.91
N ARG A 37 -6.48 3.01 4.68
CA ARG A 37 -7.59 2.79 3.74
C ARG A 37 -7.00 2.40 2.38
N PRO A 38 -6.47 1.17 2.24
CA PRO A 38 -5.87 0.74 0.99
C PRO A 38 -6.90 0.72 -0.15
N ASP A 39 -8.18 0.56 0.19
CA ASP A 39 -9.29 0.67 -0.76
C ASP A 39 -9.44 2.07 -1.37
N LEU A 40 -9.20 3.13 -0.61
CA LEU A 40 -9.23 4.51 -1.12
C LEU A 40 -7.99 4.78 -1.98
N CYS A 41 -6.82 4.32 -1.56
CA CYS A 41 -5.60 4.43 -2.36
C CYS A 41 -5.73 3.74 -3.72
N LEU A 42 -6.27 2.51 -3.76
CA LEU A 42 -6.49 1.80 -5.01
C LEU A 42 -7.56 2.46 -5.90
N LYS A 43 -8.58 3.11 -5.32
CA LYS A 43 -9.56 3.91 -6.07
C LYS A 43 -8.91 5.13 -6.72
N GLU A 44 -8.03 5.81 -5.99
CA GLU A 44 -7.29 6.95 -6.54
C GLU A 44 -6.35 6.52 -7.65
N ILE A 45 -5.60 5.42 -7.47
CA ILE A 45 -4.76 4.83 -8.52
C ILE A 45 -5.58 4.56 -9.79
N TYR A 46 -6.77 3.97 -9.65
CA TYR A 46 -7.67 3.73 -10.78
C TYR A 46 -8.13 5.04 -11.44
N ARG A 47 -8.50 6.06 -10.65
CA ARG A 47 -8.93 7.37 -11.16
C ARG A 47 -7.83 8.09 -11.94
N VAL A 48 -6.59 8.05 -11.42
CA VAL A 48 -5.49 8.82 -12.02
C VAL A 48 -4.86 8.15 -13.25
N LEU A 49 -5.11 6.85 -13.43
CA LEU A 49 -4.69 6.11 -14.61
C LEU A 49 -5.55 6.47 -15.81
N LYS A 50 -4.91 6.68 -16.96
CA LYS A 50 -5.60 6.74 -18.26
C LYS A 50 -6.30 5.42 -18.55
N ARG A 51 -7.33 5.46 -19.41
CA ARG A 51 -7.82 4.25 -20.08
C ARG A 51 -6.65 3.51 -20.78
N GLU A 52 -6.56 2.21 -20.57
CA GLU A 52 -5.42 1.34 -20.98
C GLU A 52 -4.08 1.60 -20.26
N GLY A 53 -4.06 2.44 -19.22
CA GLY A 53 -2.89 2.64 -18.37
C GLY A 53 -2.53 1.40 -17.55
N VAL A 54 -1.27 1.31 -17.13
CA VAL A 54 -0.74 0.15 -16.41
C VAL A 54 -0.49 0.49 -14.94
N PHE A 55 -1.04 -0.34 -14.06
CA PHE A 55 -0.72 -0.34 -12.64
C PHE A 55 0.28 -1.44 -12.30
N GLY A 56 1.41 -1.08 -11.70
CA GLY A 56 2.39 -2.01 -11.13
C GLY A 56 2.42 -1.94 -9.60
N MET A 57 2.24 -3.07 -8.93
CA MET A 57 2.30 -3.16 -7.47
C MET A 57 3.31 -4.21 -7.05
N LEU A 58 4.30 -3.81 -6.24
CA LEU A 58 5.23 -4.71 -5.57
C LEU A 58 4.89 -4.75 -4.09
N GLU A 59 4.59 -5.94 -3.57
CA GLU A 59 4.15 -6.15 -2.19
C GLU A 59 4.77 -7.40 -1.58
N VAL A 60 4.67 -7.52 -0.26
CA VAL A 60 5.11 -8.69 0.49
C VAL A 60 4.41 -9.96 0.01
N LYS A 61 5.17 -11.05 -0.14
CA LYS A 61 4.61 -12.36 -0.50
C LYS A 61 4.02 -13.04 0.75
N GLY A 62 2.70 -13.20 0.76
CA GLY A 62 1.98 -14.03 1.74
C GLY A 62 0.79 -14.72 1.06
N THR A 63 0.35 -15.85 1.61
CA THR A 63 -0.78 -16.61 1.04
C THR A 63 -2.14 -16.18 1.59
N SER A 64 -2.18 -15.14 2.43
CA SER A 64 -3.36 -14.73 3.21
C SER A 64 -3.89 -15.84 4.13
N ASN A 65 -3.06 -16.83 4.47
CA ASN A 65 -3.42 -17.96 5.31
C ASN A 65 -2.20 -18.42 6.10
N VAL A 66 -2.22 -18.18 7.40
CA VAL A 66 -1.10 -18.48 8.30
C VAL A 66 -0.71 -19.97 8.31
N PHE A 67 -1.67 -20.90 8.12
CA PHE A 67 -1.37 -22.33 8.05
C PHE A 67 -0.64 -22.68 6.77
N THR A 68 -1.04 -22.09 5.65
CA THR A 68 -0.36 -22.28 4.36
C THR A 68 1.03 -21.64 4.40
N ASP A 69 1.18 -20.41 4.90
CA ASP A 69 2.48 -19.75 5.06
C ASP A 69 3.43 -20.58 5.93
N LEU A 70 2.95 -21.12 7.06
CA LEU A 70 3.73 -22.01 7.92
C LEU A 70 4.14 -23.30 7.19
N LYS A 71 3.22 -23.90 6.43
CA LYS A 71 3.49 -25.12 5.66
C LYS A 71 4.55 -24.88 4.57
N GLU A 72 4.50 -23.75 3.88
CA GLU A 72 5.39 -23.43 2.76
C GLU A 72 6.76 -22.88 3.22
N LEU A 73 6.78 -22.04 4.25
CA LEU A 73 7.99 -21.33 4.68
C LEU A 73 8.64 -21.95 5.93
N GLY A 74 7.92 -22.82 6.64
CA GLY A 74 8.32 -23.38 7.92
C GLY A 74 8.40 -22.30 9.00
N ILE A 75 9.32 -22.46 9.95
CA ILE A 75 9.54 -21.49 11.04
C ILE A 75 9.85 -20.07 10.55
N ARG A 76 10.36 -19.93 9.32
CA ARG A 76 10.65 -18.63 8.70
C ARG A 76 9.39 -17.80 8.43
N ALA A 77 8.21 -18.42 8.41
CA ALA A 77 6.95 -17.70 8.35
C ALA A 77 6.83 -16.70 9.52
N ALA A 78 7.42 -16.97 10.68
CA ALA A 78 7.33 -16.08 11.83
C ALA A 78 7.92 -14.68 11.56
N THR A 79 8.91 -14.54 10.68
CA THR A 79 9.59 -13.26 10.41
C THR A 79 8.66 -12.21 9.79
N PRO A 80 8.01 -12.42 8.62
CA PRO A 80 7.11 -11.41 8.04
C PRO A 80 5.92 -11.06 8.95
N TYR A 81 5.38 -12.03 9.69
CA TYR A 81 4.32 -11.77 10.67
C TYR A 81 4.83 -10.92 11.85
N SER A 82 6.04 -11.17 12.34
CA SER A 82 6.66 -10.35 13.40
C SER A 82 6.89 -8.93 12.91
N CYS A 83 7.48 -8.75 11.71
CA CYS A 83 7.65 -7.43 11.11
C CYS A 83 6.30 -6.70 10.97
N SER A 84 5.26 -7.41 10.52
CA SER A 84 3.92 -6.83 10.38
C SER A 84 3.36 -6.36 11.74
N VAL A 85 3.38 -7.21 12.76
CA VAL A 85 2.86 -6.89 14.10
C VAL A 85 3.57 -5.70 14.74
N PHE A 86 4.88 -5.55 14.52
CA PHE A 86 5.68 -4.49 15.13
C PHE A 86 5.81 -3.22 14.27
N HIS A 87 5.26 -3.18 13.06
CA HIS A 87 5.35 -2.01 12.18
C HIS A 87 4.10 -1.81 11.32
N CYS A 88 3.92 -2.66 10.31
CA CYS A 88 2.94 -2.47 9.25
C CYS A 88 1.50 -2.43 9.76
N LEU A 89 1.14 -3.42 10.58
CA LEU A 89 -0.20 -3.53 11.14
C LEU A 89 -0.53 -2.35 12.07
N PRO A 90 0.35 -1.93 13.01
CA PRO A 90 0.14 -0.70 13.76
C PRO A 90 -0.12 0.53 12.89
N VAL A 91 0.73 0.77 11.89
CA VAL A 91 0.63 1.94 11.00
C VAL A 91 -0.66 1.91 10.19
N GLY A 92 -0.97 0.78 9.54
CA GLY A 92 -2.19 0.59 8.75
C GLY A 92 -3.48 0.51 9.59
N SER A 93 -3.38 0.35 10.91
CA SER A 93 -4.56 0.31 11.81
C SER A 93 -4.74 1.60 12.61
N ASN A 94 -4.02 2.67 12.27
CA ASN A 94 -4.07 3.94 12.99
C ASN A 94 -5.28 4.80 12.58
N SER A 95 -6.49 4.26 12.76
CA SER A 95 -7.73 5.02 12.59
C SER A 95 -8.13 5.73 13.87
N PRO A 96 -8.78 6.90 13.81
CA PRO A 96 -9.32 7.56 15.00
C PRO A 96 -10.25 6.61 15.78
N GLY A 97 -9.91 6.29 17.03
CA GLY A 97 -10.65 5.33 17.87
C GLY A 97 -10.35 3.85 17.58
N GLY A 98 -9.45 3.56 16.64
CA GLY A 98 -8.95 2.22 16.34
C GLY A 98 -8.02 1.68 17.43
N PHE A 99 -7.77 0.37 17.40
CA PHE A 99 -6.97 -0.37 18.40
C PHE A 99 -5.61 0.28 18.70
N MET A 100 -4.98 0.90 17.69
CA MET A 100 -3.65 1.53 17.79
C MET A 100 -3.67 3.04 18.04
N SER A 101 -4.84 3.68 18.08
CA SER A 101 -4.95 5.15 18.22
C SER A 101 -4.74 5.68 19.65
N ASN A 102 -4.63 4.78 20.64
CA ASN A 102 -4.47 5.10 22.06
C ASN A 102 -3.12 4.63 22.64
N LEU A 103 -2.21 4.15 21.80
CA LEU A 103 -0.80 3.89 22.13
C LEU A 103 0.03 5.13 21.78
#